data_AF-A0A3N1GU65-F1
#
_entry.id   AF-A0A3N1GU65-F1
#
_cell.length_a   1.000
_cell.length_b   1.000
_cell.length_c   1.000
_cell.angle_alpha   90.00
_cell.angle_beta   90.00
_cell.angle_gamma   90.00
#
_symmetry.space_group_name_H-M   'P 1'
#
loop_
_entity.id
_entity.type
_entity.pdbx_description
1 polymer ?
#
loop_
_entity_poly.entity_id
_entity_poly.type
_entity_poly.pdbx_seq_one_letter_code
_entity_poly.pdbx_strand_id
1 'polypeptide(L)'
;MFLSNGARRARTLAWLAVGVVWASLLILPWWPTDYLDPYFLEYRTEAIKRYQEGGDDWWDAVPYGYYLVGFLIHLAAATATPVLAARRGWHWAAGVTLVLATVWEFTAVVPYGLLGVTVVPFLPMLAGVFIVVAWAMVRRDAKDWQAGTPEQTEAGTLAP
;
A
#
# COMPACT_ATOMS: atom_id res chain seq x y z
N MET A 1 -19.65 17.49 7.21
CA MET A 1 -20.01 16.25 6.48
C MET A 1 -19.67 15.07 7.38
N PHE A 2 -20.66 14.37 7.93
CA PHE A 2 -20.41 13.23 8.83
C PHE A 2 -20.16 11.97 8.00
N LEU A 3 -19.03 11.29 8.23
CA LEU A 3 -18.72 10.00 7.59
C LEU A 3 -19.63 8.91 8.19
N SER A 4 -20.12 7.99 7.35
CA SER A 4 -20.83 6.79 7.80
C SER A 4 -19.94 5.96 8.74
N ASN A 5 -20.55 5.12 9.58
CA ASN A 5 -19.79 4.19 10.44
C ASN A 5 -18.91 3.23 9.61
N GLY A 6 -19.36 2.84 8.41
CA GLY A 6 -18.58 2.06 7.44
C GLY A 6 -17.34 2.82 6.94
N ALA A 7 -17.51 4.07 6.51
CA ALA A 7 -16.41 4.90 6.03
C ALA A 7 -15.36 5.19 7.12
N ARG A 8 -15.77 5.36 8.39
CA ARG A 8 -14.83 5.48 9.52
C ARG A 8 -14.01 4.22 9.75
N ARG A 9 -14.66 3.04 9.74
CA ARG A 9 -13.97 1.75 9.89
C ARG A 9 -13.00 1.48 8.75
N ALA A 10 -13.42 1.71 7.52
CA ALA A 10 -12.57 1.55 6.34
C ALA A 10 -11.36 2.49 6.37
N ARG A 11 -11.54 3.76 6.76
CA ARG A 11 -10.44 4.71 6.95
C ARG A 11 -9.47 4.24 8.05
N THR A 12 -10.00 3.72 9.16
CA THR A 12 -9.17 3.19 10.26
C THR A 12 -8.35 2.00 9.80
N LEU A 13 -8.98 1.03 9.12
CA LEU A 13 -8.29 -0.14 8.53
C LEU A 13 -7.20 0.27 7.54
N ALA A 14 -7.47 1.26 6.69
CA ALA A 14 -6.48 1.76 5.74
C ALA A 14 -5.27 2.38 6.46
N TRP A 15 -5.48 3.17 7.52
CA TRP A 15 -4.37 3.71 8.32
C TRP A 15 -3.59 2.66 9.10
N LEU A 16 -4.27 1.63 9.62
CA LEU A 16 -3.59 0.50 10.25
C LEU A 16 -2.71 -0.24 9.23
N ALA A 17 -3.21 -0.45 8.02
CA ALA A 17 -2.44 -1.05 6.94
C ALA A 17 -1.22 -0.18 6.55
N VAL A 18 -1.35 1.15 6.51
CA VAL A 18 -0.17 2.04 6.35
C VAL A 18 0.85 1.81 7.46
N GLY A 19 0.39 1.72 8.71
CA GLY A 19 1.25 1.41 9.85
C GLY A 19 1.98 0.08 9.68
N VAL A 20 1.33 -0.94 9.13
CA VAL A 20 1.95 -2.24 8.83
C VAL A 20 3.02 -2.13 7.74
N VAL A 21 2.75 -1.40 6.64
CA VAL A 21 3.75 -1.15 5.58
C VAL A 21 4.97 -0.44 6.16
N TRP A 22 4.76 0.62 6.93
CA TRP A 22 5.83 1.38 7.58
C TRP A 22 6.60 0.52 8.57
N ALA A 23 5.90 -0.24 9.42
CA ALA A 23 6.53 -1.11 10.39
C ALA A 23 7.43 -2.13 9.69
N SER A 24 6.91 -2.79 8.66
CA SER A 24 7.68 -3.75 7.87
C SER A 24 8.94 -3.12 7.28
N LEU A 25 8.84 -1.98 6.60
CA LEU A 25 9.98 -1.39 5.88
C LEU A 25 10.98 -0.63 6.77
N LEU A 26 10.57 -0.17 7.96
CA LEU A 26 11.39 0.74 8.77
C LEU A 26 11.94 0.13 10.05
N ILE A 27 11.24 -0.83 10.67
CA ILE A 27 11.56 -1.28 12.05
C ILE A 27 11.48 -2.79 12.27
N LEU A 28 10.79 -3.56 11.42
CA LEU A 28 10.67 -4.99 11.61
C LEU A 28 11.85 -5.74 10.97
N PRO A 29 12.30 -6.84 11.60
CA PRO A 29 13.38 -7.66 11.05
C PRO A 29 12.88 -8.46 9.84
N TRP A 30 13.47 -8.19 8.69
CA TRP A 30 13.26 -8.90 7.43
C TRP A 30 14.09 -10.16 7.32
N TRP A 31 15.18 -10.28 8.07
CA TRP A 31 15.99 -11.49 8.15
C TRP A 31 16.02 -11.99 9.60
N PRO A 32 16.32 -13.29 9.81
CA PRO A 32 16.66 -13.80 11.13
C PRO A 32 17.78 -12.97 11.76
N THR A 33 17.79 -12.89 13.07
CA THR A 33 18.80 -12.12 13.83
C THR A 33 20.23 -12.64 13.65
N ASP A 34 20.39 -13.83 13.08
CA ASP A 34 21.69 -14.45 12.82
C ASP A 34 22.31 -13.99 11.48
N TYR A 35 21.57 -13.21 10.68
CA TYR A 35 22.10 -12.50 9.51
C TYR A 35 22.79 -11.19 9.93
N LEU A 36 23.82 -10.75 9.18
CA LEU A 36 24.63 -9.56 9.49
C LEU A 36 23.78 -8.35 9.93
N ASP A 37 22.74 -8.01 9.13
CA ASP A 37 21.77 -6.97 9.45
C ASP A 37 20.34 -7.47 9.21
N PRO A 38 19.50 -7.57 10.25
CA PRO A 38 18.16 -8.12 10.12
C PRO A 38 17.14 -7.09 9.60
N TYR A 39 17.46 -5.80 9.54
CA TYR A 39 16.52 -4.74 9.18
C TYR A 39 16.63 -4.32 7.71
N PHE A 40 15.48 -4.03 7.08
CA PHE A 40 15.42 -3.61 5.67
C PHE A 40 16.33 -2.42 5.35
N LEU A 41 16.33 -1.37 6.18
CA LEU A 41 17.06 -0.14 5.89
C LEU A 41 18.58 -0.29 5.93
N GLU A 42 19.07 -1.20 6.75
CA GLU A 42 20.51 -1.52 6.86
C GLU A 42 20.91 -2.39 5.68
N TYR A 43 20.18 -3.50 5.49
CA TYR A 43 20.35 -4.39 4.35
C TYR A 43 20.32 -3.67 3.00
N ARG A 44 19.43 -2.68 2.82
CA ARG A 44 19.31 -1.95 1.54
C ARG A 44 20.64 -1.30 1.15
N THR A 45 21.41 -0.81 2.13
CA THR A 45 22.66 -0.09 1.87
C THR A 45 23.72 -1.07 1.38
N GLU A 46 23.77 -2.25 2.00
CA GLU A 46 24.62 -3.36 1.57
C GLU A 46 24.20 -3.91 0.20
N ALA A 47 22.89 -4.08 -0.04
CA ALA A 47 22.35 -4.54 -1.32
C ALA A 47 22.70 -3.55 -2.46
N ILE A 48 22.53 -2.24 -2.24
CA ILE A 48 22.93 -1.20 -3.19
C ILE A 48 24.41 -1.33 -3.52
N LYS A 49 25.26 -1.52 -2.51
CA LYS A 49 26.71 -1.70 -2.70
C LYS A 49 27.01 -2.97 -3.52
N ARG A 50 26.39 -4.11 -3.20
CA ARG A 50 26.55 -5.36 -3.96
C ARG A 50 26.18 -5.19 -5.44
N TYR A 51 25.07 -4.51 -5.73
CA TYR A 51 24.66 -4.23 -7.11
C TYR A 51 25.58 -3.26 -7.84
N GLN A 52 26.20 -2.31 -7.14
CA GLN A 52 27.20 -1.40 -7.73
C GLN A 52 28.52 -2.10 -8.04
N GLU A 53 28.91 -3.08 -7.22
CA GLU A 53 30.20 -3.78 -7.33
C GLU A 53 30.16 -5.01 -8.25
N GLY A 54 29.01 -5.64 -8.45
CA GLY A 54 28.91 -6.89 -9.24
C GLY A 54 27.58 -7.10 -9.97
N GLY A 55 26.77 -6.06 -10.16
CA GLY A 55 25.54 -6.13 -10.96
C GLY A 55 25.87 -6.10 -12.46
N ASP A 56 26.10 -7.26 -13.05
CA ASP A 56 26.42 -7.39 -14.48
C ASP A 56 25.19 -7.71 -15.36
N ASP A 57 24.08 -8.12 -14.76
CA ASP A 57 22.85 -8.48 -15.46
C ASP A 57 21.80 -7.35 -15.45
N TRP A 58 21.16 -7.12 -16.60
CA TRP A 58 20.09 -6.13 -16.74
C TRP A 58 18.90 -6.39 -15.79
N TRP A 59 18.73 -7.63 -15.31
CA TRP A 59 17.69 -8.02 -14.38
C TRP A 59 17.96 -7.58 -12.94
N ASP A 60 19.22 -7.32 -12.58
CA ASP A 60 19.62 -6.79 -11.27
C ASP A 60 19.20 -5.33 -11.07
N ALA A 61 18.95 -4.61 -12.17
CA ALA A 61 18.44 -3.25 -12.14
C ALA A 61 17.06 -3.16 -11.46
N VAL A 62 16.25 -4.23 -11.53
CA VAL A 62 14.90 -4.25 -10.95
C VAL A 62 14.97 -4.26 -9.42
N PRO A 63 15.60 -5.25 -8.74
CA PRO A 63 15.80 -5.18 -7.29
C PRO A 63 16.57 -3.93 -6.84
N TYR A 64 17.62 -3.54 -7.58
CA TYR A 64 18.41 -2.35 -7.27
C TYR A 64 17.54 -1.08 -7.21
N GLY A 65 16.68 -0.86 -8.21
CA GLY A 65 15.77 0.27 -8.25
C GLY A 65 14.79 0.27 -7.07
N TYR A 66 14.37 -0.90 -6.59
CA TYR A 66 13.50 -0.99 -5.42
C TYR A 66 14.20 -0.49 -4.15
N TYR A 67 15.42 -0.99 -3.89
CA TYR A 67 16.22 -0.60 -2.73
C TYR A 67 16.64 0.88 -2.77
N LEU A 68 16.85 1.42 -3.97
CA LEU A 68 17.24 2.81 -4.17
C LEU A 68 16.07 3.78 -3.94
N VAL A 69 14.93 3.55 -4.60
CA VAL A 69 13.79 4.50 -4.63
C VAL A 69 12.42 3.84 -4.50
N GLY A 70 12.26 2.59 -4.94
CA GLY A 70 10.96 1.91 -4.93
C GLY A 70 10.32 1.83 -3.54
N PHE A 71 11.09 1.59 -2.49
CA PHE A 71 10.54 1.56 -1.12
C PHE A 71 9.98 2.92 -0.66
N LEU A 72 10.59 4.04 -1.08
CA LEU A 72 10.08 5.39 -0.78
C LEU A 72 8.76 5.65 -1.50
N ILE A 73 8.67 5.23 -2.76
CA ILE A 73 7.43 5.28 -3.54
C ILE A 73 6.37 4.41 -2.85
N HIS A 74 6.75 3.24 -2.34
CA HIS A 74 5.84 2.36 -1.61
C HIS A 74 5.27 3.05 -0.36
N LEU A 75 6.12 3.62 0.49
CA LEU A 75 5.70 4.36 1.69
C LEU A 75 4.80 5.55 1.35
N ALA A 76 5.15 6.31 0.31
CA ALA A 76 4.36 7.45 -0.15
C ALA A 76 3.00 7.01 -0.69
N ALA A 77 2.94 5.97 -1.52
CA ALA A 77 1.71 5.45 -2.09
C ALA A 77 0.77 4.86 -1.03
N ALA A 78 1.33 4.10 -0.08
CA ALA A 78 0.59 3.57 1.06
C ALA A 78 -0.07 4.72 1.85
N THR A 79 0.68 5.78 2.15
CA THR A 79 0.19 6.96 2.89
C THR A 79 -0.80 7.79 2.08
N ALA A 80 -0.57 7.95 0.78
CA ALA A 80 -1.41 8.74 -0.11
C ALA A 80 -2.78 8.07 -0.31
N THR A 81 -2.85 6.74 -0.34
CA THR A 81 -4.09 6.02 -0.61
C THR A 81 -5.24 6.37 0.35
N PRO A 82 -5.12 6.30 1.69
CA PRO A 82 -6.20 6.68 2.61
C PRO A 82 -6.55 8.17 2.56
N VAL A 83 -5.61 9.04 2.19
CA VAL A 83 -5.83 10.49 2.07
C VAL A 83 -6.58 10.83 0.79
N LEU A 84 -6.18 10.20 -0.33
CA LEU A 84 -6.72 10.46 -1.66
C LEU A 84 -7.96 9.63 -1.97
N ALA A 85 -8.27 8.57 -1.20
CA ALA A 85 -9.45 7.72 -1.40
C ALA A 85 -10.77 8.51 -1.45
N ALA A 86 -10.87 9.64 -0.74
CA ALA A 86 -12.04 10.52 -0.74
C ALA A 86 -12.05 11.57 -1.86
N ARG A 87 -10.96 11.69 -2.64
CA ARG A 87 -10.80 12.70 -3.70
C ARG A 87 -11.03 12.08 -5.08
N ARG A 88 -11.83 12.75 -5.92
CA ARG A 88 -12.02 12.37 -7.33
C ARG A 88 -10.68 12.50 -8.09
N GLY A 89 -10.42 11.57 -9.02
CA GLY A 89 -9.28 11.62 -9.94
C GLY A 89 -8.01 10.93 -9.43
N TRP A 90 -7.47 11.29 -8.27
CA TRP A 90 -6.12 10.84 -7.88
C TRP A 90 -6.05 9.50 -7.15
N HIS A 91 -7.18 8.99 -6.65
CA HIS A 91 -7.25 7.75 -5.87
C HIS A 91 -6.77 6.52 -6.66
N TRP A 92 -7.02 6.48 -7.98
CA TRP A 92 -6.61 5.36 -8.83
C TRP A 92 -5.09 5.24 -8.96
N ALA A 93 -4.38 6.36 -8.93
CA ALA A 93 -2.95 6.45 -9.16
C ALA A 93 -2.25 5.97 -7.90
N ALA A 94 -2.65 6.47 -6.73
CA ALA A 94 -2.13 5.96 -5.45
C ALA A 94 -2.38 4.46 -5.27
N GLY A 95 -3.58 3.96 -5.60
CA GLY A 95 -3.90 2.54 -5.53
C GLY A 95 -3.08 1.68 -6.50
N VAL A 96 -2.98 2.09 -7.77
CA VAL A 96 -2.17 1.39 -8.77
C VAL A 96 -0.69 1.43 -8.40
N THR A 97 -0.17 2.59 -7.99
CA THR A 97 1.23 2.72 -7.53
C THR A 97 1.50 1.81 -6.33
N LEU A 98 0.56 1.69 -5.38
CA LEU A 98 0.71 0.79 -4.24
C LEU A 98 0.81 -0.67 -4.69
N VAL A 99 -0.05 -1.11 -5.61
CA VAL A 99 0.00 -2.48 -6.18
C VAL A 99 1.31 -2.71 -6.93
N LEU A 100 1.74 -1.75 -7.76
CA LEU A 100 3.00 -1.87 -8.50
C LEU A 100 4.22 -1.90 -7.57
N ALA A 101 4.25 -1.05 -6.55
CA ALA A 101 5.32 -1.03 -5.55
C ALA A 101 5.37 -2.34 -4.75
N THR A 102 4.21 -2.93 -4.46
CA THR A 102 4.09 -4.24 -3.81
C THR A 102 4.67 -5.36 -4.67
N VAL A 103 4.36 -5.37 -5.98
CA VAL A 103 4.94 -6.36 -6.92
C VAL A 103 6.45 -6.16 -7.05
N TRP A 104 6.90 -4.91 -7.07
CA TRP A 104 8.32 -4.57 -7.14
C TRP A 104 9.10 -4.99 -5.89
N GLU A 105 8.50 -4.82 -4.71
CA GLU A 105 9.05 -5.37 -3.47
C GLU A 105 9.23 -6.88 -3.57
N PHE A 106 8.19 -7.57 -4.05
CA PHE A 106 8.20 -9.02 -4.20
C PHE A 106 9.33 -9.48 -5.14
N THR A 107 9.50 -8.83 -6.29
CA THR A 107 10.60 -9.16 -7.20
C THR A 107 11.98 -8.87 -6.61
N ALA A 108 12.10 -7.87 -5.74
CA ALA A 108 13.34 -7.56 -5.04
C ALA A 108 13.71 -8.62 -3.98
N VAL A 109 12.74 -9.24 -3.32
CA VAL A 109 12.99 -10.20 -2.22
C VAL A 109 13.10 -11.65 -2.64
N VAL A 110 12.46 -12.05 -3.75
CA VAL A 110 12.47 -13.43 -4.25
C VAL A 110 13.88 -14.02 -4.41
N PRO A 111 14.89 -13.30 -4.96
CA PRO A 111 16.24 -13.83 -5.11
C PRO A 111 16.90 -14.26 -3.79
N TYR A 112 16.46 -13.69 -2.67
CA TYR A 112 17.04 -13.94 -1.36
C TYR A 112 16.38 -15.11 -0.60
N GLY A 113 15.47 -15.84 -1.24
CA GLY A 113 14.91 -17.07 -0.66
C GLY A 113 14.16 -16.87 0.65
N LEU A 114 13.64 -15.66 0.91
CA LEU A 114 12.93 -15.32 2.15
C LEU A 114 11.61 -16.08 2.34
N LEU A 115 11.16 -16.78 1.30
CA LEU A 115 10.01 -17.67 1.31
C LEU A 115 10.27 -18.85 2.27
N GLY A 116 9.76 -18.75 3.51
CA GLY A 116 9.85 -19.79 4.53
C GLY A 116 10.69 -19.42 5.75
N VAL A 117 11.36 -18.26 5.74
CA VAL A 117 12.23 -17.82 6.85
C VAL A 117 11.53 -16.77 7.73
N THR A 118 10.82 -15.83 7.12
CA THR A 118 10.06 -14.79 7.83
C THR A 118 8.83 -14.38 7.03
N VAL A 119 7.82 -13.83 7.72
CA VAL A 119 6.62 -13.27 7.07
C VAL A 119 6.74 -11.78 6.77
N VAL A 120 7.73 -11.08 7.35
CA VAL A 120 7.81 -9.61 7.35
C VAL A 120 7.83 -8.98 5.95
N PRO A 121 8.55 -9.53 4.95
CA PRO A 121 8.52 -9.04 3.56
C PRO A 121 7.15 -9.19 2.87
N PHE A 122 6.23 -9.98 3.42
CA PHE A 122 4.88 -10.15 2.86
C PHE A 122 3.84 -9.25 3.55
N LEU A 123 4.20 -8.61 4.68
CA LEU A 123 3.31 -7.70 5.40
C LEU A 123 2.87 -6.50 4.54
N PRO A 124 3.75 -5.85 3.74
CA PRO A 124 3.34 -4.78 2.84
C PRO A 124 2.36 -5.27 1.77
N MET A 125 2.56 -6.49 1.26
CA MET A 125 1.63 -7.15 0.34
C MET A 125 0.23 -7.29 0.95
N LEU A 126 0.14 -7.88 2.14
CA LEU A 126 -1.13 -8.07 2.85
C LEU A 126 -1.79 -6.72 3.17
N ALA A 127 -1.00 -5.74 3.62
CA ALA A 127 -1.47 -4.40 3.89
C ALA A 127 -2.02 -3.71 2.63
N GLY A 128 -1.35 -3.87 1.47
CA GLY A 128 -1.83 -3.38 0.18
C GLY A 128 -3.21 -3.94 -0.18
N VAL A 129 -3.43 -5.24 0.02
CA VAL A 129 -4.75 -5.87 -0.17
C VAL A 129 -5.80 -5.24 0.74
N PHE A 130 -5.50 -5.06 2.03
CA PHE A 130 -6.44 -4.42 2.97
C PHE A 130 -6.76 -2.98 2.59
N ILE A 131 -5.79 -2.22 2.07
CA ILE A 131 -6.00 -0.86 1.59
C ILE A 131 -6.95 -0.84 0.39
N VAL A 132 -6.78 -1.76 -0.57
CA VAL A 132 -7.68 -1.89 -1.74
C VAL A 132 -9.09 -2.29 -1.31
N VAL A 133 -9.21 -3.23 -0.36
CA VAL A 133 -10.52 -3.66 0.18
C VAL A 133 -11.21 -2.51 0.92
N ALA A 134 -10.49 -1.81 1.79
CA ALA A 134 -11.02 -0.65 2.51
C ALA A 134 -11.52 0.43 1.52
N TRP A 135 -10.76 0.68 0.46
CA TRP A 135 -11.19 1.58 -0.61
C TRP A 135 -12.47 1.12 -1.32
N ALA A 136 -12.54 -0.17 -1.69
CA ALA A 136 -13.72 -0.73 -2.35
C ALA A 136 -14.98 -0.60 -1.48
N MET A 137 -14.85 -0.78 -0.17
CA MET A 137 -15.94 -0.58 0.81
C MET A 137 -16.41 0.88 0.84
N VAL A 138 -15.50 1.85 0.97
CA VAL A 138 -15.87 3.29 0.97
C VAL A 138 -16.58 3.69 -0.32
N ARG A 139 -16.18 3.11 -1.46
CA ARG A 139 -16.79 3.43 -2.76
C ARG A 139 -18.20 2.86 -2.90
N ARG A 140 -18.45 1.65 -2.38
CA ARG A 140 -19.79 1.06 -2.40
C ARG A 140 -20.76 1.91 -1.59
N ASP A 141 -20.39 2.25 -0.35
CA ASP A 141 -21.19 3.14 0.51
C ASP A 141 -21.46 4.51 -0.16
N ALA A 142 -20.46 5.09 -0.84
CA ALA A 142 -20.63 6.37 -1.52
C ALA A 142 -21.55 6.30 -2.75
N LYS A 143 -21.59 5.17 -3.46
CA LYS A 143 -22.51 4.94 -4.57
C LYS A 143 -23.92 4.67 -4.07
N ASP A 144 -24.07 3.89 -3.00
CA ASP A 144 -25.38 3.58 -2.41
C ASP A 144 -26.03 4.84 -1.83
N TRP A 145 -25.25 5.75 -1.24
CA TRP A 145 -25.74 7.08 -0.84
C TRP A 145 -26.23 7.93 -2.02
N GLN A 146 -25.57 7.87 -3.17
CA GLN A 146 -25.98 8.59 -4.39
C GLN A 146 -27.16 7.92 -5.10
N ALA A 147 -27.32 6.60 -4.97
CA ALA A 147 -28.43 5.83 -5.53
C ALA A 147 -29.68 5.88 -4.63
N GLY A 148 -29.52 6.09 -3.32
CA GLY A 148 -30.58 6.28 -2.34
C GLY A 148 -31.23 7.67 -2.36
N THR A 149 -30.84 8.55 -3.28
CA THR A 149 -31.58 9.78 -3.63
C THR A 149 -32.41 9.62 -4.92
N PRO A 150 -33.53 8.87 -4.90
CA PRO A 150 -34.67 9.15 -5.77
C PRO A 150 -35.77 9.88 -4.99
N GLU A 151 -36.32 10.94 -5.59
CA GLU A 151 -37.59 11.60 -5.23
C GLU A 151 -37.75 12.21 -3.82
N GLN A 152 -37.16 13.39 -3.58
CA GLN A 152 -37.78 14.39 -2.68
C GLN A 152 -38.07 15.72 -3.38
N THR A 153 -38.02 15.77 -4.72
CA THR A 153 -38.28 17.00 -5.48
C THR A 153 -39.67 17.06 -6.14
N GLU A 154 -40.50 16.00 -6.10
CA GLU A 154 -41.78 15.98 -6.83
C GLU A 154 -43.02 15.53 -6.03
N ALA A 155 -43.06 15.70 -4.71
CA ALA A 155 -44.27 15.33 -3.93
C ALA A 155 -44.62 16.28 -2.79
N GLY A 156 -44.38 17.58 -2.97
CA GLY A 156 -44.75 18.59 -1.97
C GLY A 156 -45.31 19.83 -2.63
N THR A 157 -46.63 20.02 -2.52
CA THR A 157 -47.37 21.26 -2.75
C THR A 157 -47.43 21.79 -4.18
N LEU A 158 -48.30 21.21 -5.01
CA LEU A 158 -49.29 21.98 -5.78
C LEU A 158 -50.48 21.08 -6.15
N ALA A 159 -51.56 21.19 -5.39
CA ALA A 159 -52.93 20.87 -5.79
C ALA A 159 -53.90 21.57 -4.83
N PRO A 160 -55.10 21.95 -5.33
CA PRO A 160 -55.42 23.14 -6.11
C PRO A 160 -55.73 24.39 -5.24
#